data_AF-A0A6N8NPZ1-F1
#
_entry.id   AF-A0A6N8NPZ1-F1
#
_cell.length_a   1.000
_cell.length_b   1.000
_cell.length_c   1.000
_cell.angle_alpha   90.00
_cell.angle_beta   90.00
_cell.angle_gamma   90.00
#
_symmetry.space_group_name_H-M   'P 1'
#
loop_
_entity.id
_entity.type
_entity.pdbx_description
1 polymer ?
#
loop_
_entity_poly.entity_id
_entity_poly.type
_entity_poly.pdbx_seq_one_letter_code
_entity_poly.pdbx_strand_id
1 'polypeptide(L)'
;IKALLEEYNATLPAQVPLGGSVEETGQSYMSLPEEYQRIEADQKQTAAAMKACIKEYNATLPAQVKTSGSRDALLEQLAIINPDLVAQEAQKPQPLKVSGTKSDLIQAVKSVNPDAVFADELLDAWRENPQGKVLVTRQQLCTALAIQKALLQHPTAGMLLQHPSRAVEVSYFGFDDETGLEVRVRPDLE
;
A
#
# COMPACT_ATOMS: atom_id res chain seq x y z
N ILE A 1 -23.81 1.21 -4.47
CA ILE A 1 -24.35 0.24 -3.48
C ILE A 1 -25.38 0.89 -2.57
N LYS A 2 -25.02 1.82 -1.66
CA LYS A 2 -25.99 2.49 -0.76
C LYS A 2 -27.25 3.00 -1.46
N ALA A 3 -27.09 3.77 -2.54
CA ALA A 3 -28.21 4.28 -3.34
C ALA A 3 -29.14 3.18 -3.87
N LEU A 4 -28.61 2.02 -4.28
CA LEU A 4 -29.42 0.90 -4.76
C LEU A 4 -30.24 0.27 -3.63
N LEU A 5 -29.67 0.18 -2.44
CA LEU A 5 -30.36 -0.32 -1.24
C LEU A 5 -31.46 0.67 -0.80
N GLU A 6 -31.19 1.98 -0.90
CA GLU A 6 -32.18 3.03 -0.61
C GLU A 6 -33.33 3.01 -1.63
N GLU A 7 -33.03 2.84 -2.92
CA GLU A 7 -34.02 2.68 -3.98
C GLU A 7 -34.89 1.43 -3.75
N TYR A 8 -34.28 0.28 -3.41
CA TYR A 8 -35.03 -0.92 -3.03
C TYR A 8 -35.94 -0.68 -1.81
N ASN A 9 -35.41 -0.07 -0.74
CA ASN A 9 -36.22 0.26 0.44
C ASN A 9 -37.38 1.21 0.11
N ALA A 10 -37.22 2.10 -0.87
CA ALA A 10 -38.29 2.98 -1.34
C ALA A 10 -39.40 2.23 -2.10
N THR A 11 -39.13 1.02 -2.62
CA THR A 11 -40.17 0.14 -3.20
C THR A 11 -40.96 -0.63 -2.15
N LEU A 12 -40.45 -0.74 -0.92
CA LEU A 12 -41.14 -1.41 0.18
C LEU A 12 -42.19 -0.49 0.81
N PRO A 13 -43.28 -1.05 1.37
CA PRO A 13 -44.25 -0.26 2.12
C PRO A 13 -43.58 0.53 3.24
N ALA A 14 -43.89 1.83 3.33
CA ALA A 14 -43.34 2.68 4.36
C ALA A 14 -43.85 2.25 5.73
N GLN A 15 -42.95 2.15 6.71
CA GLN A 15 -43.33 1.91 8.10
C GLN A 15 -44.09 3.13 8.66
N VAL A 16 -45.10 2.85 9.47
CA VAL A 16 -45.89 3.87 10.14
C VAL A 16 -45.05 4.49 11.27
N PRO A 17 -44.87 5.82 11.31
CA PRO A 17 -44.01 6.46 12.28
C PRO A 17 -44.57 6.33 13.71
N LEU A 18 -43.68 6.22 14.70
CA LEU A 18 -44.06 6.03 16.10
C LEU A 18 -44.44 7.33 16.85
N GLY A 19 -44.41 8.49 16.18
CA GLY A 19 -44.76 9.81 16.76
C GLY A 19 -43.87 10.28 17.93
N GLY A 20 -43.52 11.57 17.94
CA GLY A 20 -42.82 12.21 19.05
C GLY A 20 -43.76 12.57 20.20
N SER A 21 -45.01 12.93 19.90
CA SER A 21 -46.06 13.27 20.87
C SER A 21 -47.22 12.26 20.90
N VAL A 22 -48.12 12.41 21.86
CA VAL A 22 -49.34 11.58 21.97
C VAL A 22 -50.25 11.81 20.76
N GLU A 23 -50.37 13.06 20.32
CA GLU A 23 -51.19 13.48 19.19
C GLU A 23 -50.67 12.91 17.87
N GLU A 24 -49.35 13.01 17.62
CA GLU A 24 -48.70 12.45 16.43
C GLU A 24 -48.80 10.91 16.40
N THR A 25 -48.64 10.28 17.56
CA THR A 25 -48.83 8.83 17.71
C THR A 25 -50.29 8.46 17.42
N GLY A 26 -51.24 9.25 17.89
CA GLY A 26 -52.67 9.06 17.62
C GLY A 26 -53.00 9.14 16.14
N GLN A 27 -52.48 10.14 15.43
CA GLN A 27 -52.65 10.25 13.98
C GLN A 27 -52.06 9.04 13.23
N SER A 28 -50.88 8.59 13.65
CA SER A 28 -50.21 7.42 13.07
C SER A 28 -50.94 6.11 13.40
N TYR A 29 -51.62 6.05 14.54
CA TYR A 29 -52.44 4.90 14.91
C TYR A 29 -53.74 4.83 14.11
N MET A 30 -54.39 5.96 13.86
CA MET A 30 -55.63 6.04 13.07
C MET A 30 -55.42 5.73 11.58
N SER A 31 -54.19 5.79 11.07
CA SER A 31 -53.84 5.40 9.70
C SER A 31 -53.57 3.89 9.54
N LEU A 32 -53.54 3.13 10.65
CA LEU A 32 -53.41 1.67 10.61
C LEU A 32 -54.68 1.03 10.03
N PRO A 33 -54.60 -0.17 9.44
CA PRO A 33 -55.79 -0.97 9.14
C PRO A 33 -56.61 -1.25 10.41
N GLU A 34 -57.94 -1.33 10.28
CA GLU A 34 -58.86 -1.56 11.41
C GLU A 34 -58.48 -2.78 12.25
N GLU A 35 -57.93 -3.80 11.61
CA GLU A 35 -57.44 -5.05 12.21
C GLU A 35 -56.36 -4.84 13.28
N TYR A 36 -55.62 -3.74 13.20
CA TYR A 36 -54.53 -3.36 14.11
C TYR A 36 -54.93 -2.17 15.02
N GLN A 37 -56.11 -1.59 14.83
CA GLN A 37 -56.69 -0.57 15.71
C GLN A 37 -57.44 -1.20 16.90
N ARG A 38 -56.72 -1.97 17.72
CA ARG A 38 -57.29 -2.83 18.79
C ARG A 38 -57.46 -2.17 20.16
N ILE A 39 -57.42 -0.84 20.25
CA ILE A 39 -57.59 -0.15 21.53
C ILE A 39 -59.08 0.15 21.71
N GLU A 40 -59.72 -0.58 22.62
CA GLU A 40 -61.14 -0.41 22.98
C GLU A 40 -61.46 1.06 23.28
N ALA A 41 -62.60 1.55 22.78
CA ALA A 41 -63.01 2.95 22.93
C ALA A 41 -63.20 3.39 24.39
N ASP A 42 -63.45 2.44 25.30
CA ASP A 42 -63.57 2.68 26.75
C ASP A 42 -62.22 2.69 27.50
N GLN A 43 -61.12 2.31 26.84
CA GLN A 43 -59.77 2.38 27.44
C GLN A 43 -59.07 3.70 27.11
N LYS A 44 -58.31 4.22 28.08
CA LYS A 44 -57.43 5.37 27.83
C LYS A 44 -56.43 5.03 26.72
N GLN A 45 -56.57 5.68 25.57
CA GLN A 45 -55.61 5.59 24.46
C GLN A 45 -54.29 6.27 24.86
N THR A 46 -53.45 5.51 25.57
CA THR A 46 -52.11 5.97 25.95
C THR A 46 -51.16 5.86 24.76
N ALA A 47 -50.18 6.78 24.67
CA ALA A 47 -49.15 6.70 23.63
C ALA A 47 -48.39 5.36 23.65
N ALA A 48 -48.26 4.71 24.81
CA ALA A 48 -47.64 3.39 24.90
C ALA A 48 -48.46 2.31 24.19
N ALA A 49 -49.78 2.28 24.40
CA ALA A 49 -50.68 1.32 23.74
C ALA A 49 -50.73 1.56 22.22
N MET A 50 -50.85 2.82 21.79
CA MET A 50 -50.84 3.18 20.36
C MET A 50 -49.51 2.80 19.69
N LYS A 51 -48.36 3.07 20.34
CA LYS A 51 -47.05 2.64 19.86
C LYS A 51 -46.90 1.13 19.78
N ALA A 52 -47.55 0.37 20.68
CA ALA A 52 -47.53 -1.09 20.63
C ALA A 52 -48.24 -1.61 19.38
N CYS A 53 -49.46 -1.12 19.10
CA CYS A 53 -50.20 -1.49 17.88
C CYS A 53 -49.46 -1.10 16.59
N ILE A 54 -48.86 0.10 16.54
CA ILE A 54 -48.04 0.54 15.40
C ILE A 54 -46.82 -0.38 15.21
N LYS A 55 -46.16 -0.80 16.30
CA LYS A 55 -45.03 -1.74 16.23
C LYS A 55 -45.46 -3.12 15.73
N GLU A 56 -46.60 -3.63 16.16
CA GLU A 56 -47.15 -4.91 15.68
C GLU A 56 -47.44 -4.86 14.18
N TYR A 57 -48.05 -3.78 13.69
CA TYR A 57 -48.28 -3.59 12.26
C TYR A 57 -46.96 -3.45 11.48
N ASN A 58 -46.02 -2.62 11.95
CA ASN A 58 -44.73 -2.46 11.29
C ASN A 58 -43.91 -3.76 11.25
N ALA A 59 -44.14 -4.68 12.20
CA ALA A 59 -43.51 -5.99 12.22
C ALA A 59 -44.09 -6.96 11.18
N THR A 60 -45.29 -6.70 10.62
CA THR A 60 -45.85 -7.49 9.51
C THR A 60 -45.39 -7.00 8.14
N LEU A 61 -44.88 -5.78 8.05
CA LEU A 61 -44.29 -5.24 6.83
C LEU A 61 -42.95 -5.90 6.51
N PRO A 62 -42.58 -6.04 5.22
CA PRO A 62 -41.26 -6.48 4.84
C PRO A 62 -40.16 -5.63 5.49
N ALA A 63 -39.17 -6.28 6.09
CA ALA A 63 -38.07 -5.58 6.74
C ALA A 63 -37.23 -4.82 5.71
N GLN A 64 -36.96 -3.55 5.99
CA GLN A 64 -36.03 -2.75 5.20
C GLN A 64 -34.60 -3.25 5.37
N VAL A 65 -33.81 -3.21 4.30
CA VAL A 65 -32.40 -3.56 4.34
C VAL A 65 -31.57 -2.43 4.94
N LYS A 66 -30.44 -2.78 5.56
CA LYS A 66 -29.54 -1.78 6.16
C LYS A 66 -28.77 -1.03 5.07
N THR A 67 -28.75 0.30 5.15
CA THR A 67 -28.08 1.18 4.18
C THR A 67 -26.82 1.86 4.75
N SER A 68 -26.35 1.40 5.92
CA SER A 68 -25.18 1.93 6.64
C SER A 68 -24.20 0.82 7.02
N GLY A 69 -22.91 1.13 7.02
CA GLY A 69 -21.85 0.20 7.44
C GLY A 69 -20.64 0.22 6.51
N SER A 70 -19.76 -0.78 6.64
CA SER A 70 -18.65 -1.00 5.71
C SER A 70 -19.17 -1.39 4.32
N ARG A 71 -18.31 -1.30 3.31
CA ARG A 71 -18.65 -1.76 1.94
C ARG A 71 -19.12 -3.22 1.93
N ASP A 72 -18.45 -4.08 2.69
CA ASP A 72 -18.80 -5.50 2.77
C ASP A 72 -20.18 -5.72 3.39
N ALA A 73 -20.50 -4.99 4.47
CA ALA A 73 -21.84 -5.04 5.07
C ALA A 73 -22.93 -4.58 4.07
N LEU A 74 -22.65 -3.58 3.24
CA LEU A 74 -23.59 -3.15 2.20
C LEU A 74 -23.71 -4.17 1.06
N LEU A 75 -22.63 -4.87 0.71
CA LEU A 75 -22.65 -5.95 -0.29
C LEU A 75 -23.44 -7.17 0.20
N GLU A 76 -23.36 -7.52 1.49
CA GLU A 76 -24.19 -8.57 2.10
C GLU A 76 -25.68 -8.25 2.02
N GLN A 77 -26.07 -6.99 2.29
CA GLN A 77 -27.46 -6.55 2.13
C GLN A 77 -27.91 -6.59 0.67
N LEU A 78 -27.02 -6.20 -0.25
CA LEU A 78 -27.31 -6.23 -1.68
C LEU A 78 -27.45 -7.66 -2.20
N ALA A 79 -26.71 -8.63 -1.65
CA ALA A 79 -26.79 -10.03 -2.06
C ALA A 79 -28.19 -10.65 -1.84
N ILE A 80 -28.94 -10.13 -0.86
CA ILE A 80 -30.32 -10.55 -0.59
C ILE A 80 -31.26 -10.09 -1.71
N ILE A 81 -31.00 -8.91 -2.29
CA ILE A 81 -31.89 -8.25 -3.25
C ILE A 81 -31.49 -8.56 -4.70
N ASN A 82 -30.18 -8.52 -4.99
CA ASN A 82 -29.62 -8.66 -6.32
C ASN A 82 -28.24 -9.35 -6.25
N PRO A 83 -28.20 -10.68 -6.21
CA PRO A 83 -26.94 -11.44 -6.12
C PRO A 83 -26.07 -11.28 -7.37
N ASP A 84 -26.67 -11.09 -8.55
CA ASP A 84 -25.93 -10.93 -9.80
C ASP A 84 -25.09 -9.65 -9.81
N LEU A 85 -25.62 -8.55 -9.28
CA LEU A 85 -24.86 -7.31 -9.17
C LEU A 85 -23.71 -7.42 -8.17
N VAL A 86 -23.88 -8.20 -7.09
CA VAL A 86 -22.79 -8.51 -6.16
C VAL A 86 -21.70 -9.32 -6.85
N ALA A 87 -22.07 -10.31 -7.68
CA ALA A 87 -21.12 -11.06 -8.48
C ALA A 87 -20.35 -10.16 -9.47
N GLN A 88 -21.01 -9.18 -10.11
CA GLN A 88 -20.35 -8.19 -10.97
C GLN A 88 -19.39 -7.29 -10.19
N GLU A 89 -19.76 -6.84 -8.99
CA GLU A 89 -18.87 -6.06 -8.13
C GLU A 89 -17.65 -6.87 -7.66
N ALA A 90 -17.81 -8.18 -7.43
CA ALA A 90 -16.71 -9.07 -7.03
C ALA A 90 -15.70 -9.33 -8.16
N GLN A 91 -16.12 -9.19 -9.43
CA GLN A 91 -15.21 -9.28 -10.58
C GLN A 91 -14.37 -8.02 -10.79
N LYS A 92 -14.71 -6.91 -10.12
CA LYS A 92 -13.91 -5.68 -10.23
C LYS A 92 -12.54 -5.91 -9.59
N PRO A 93 -11.45 -5.45 -10.24
CA PRO A 93 -10.11 -5.52 -9.64
C PRO A 93 -10.13 -4.86 -8.27
N GLN A 94 -9.60 -5.56 -7.27
CA GLN A 94 -9.44 -4.96 -5.95
C GLN A 94 -8.41 -3.81 -6.03
N PRO A 95 -8.60 -2.73 -5.27
CA PRO A 95 -7.60 -1.68 -5.17
C PRO A 95 -6.24 -2.25 -4.75
N LEU A 96 -5.18 -1.75 -5.37
CA LEU A 96 -3.83 -2.15 -5.01
C LEU A 96 -3.52 -1.77 -3.55
N LYS A 97 -2.71 -2.60 -2.90
CA LYS A 97 -2.25 -2.36 -1.54
C LYS A 97 -1.34 -1.12 -1.52
N VAL A 98 -1.70 -0.12 -0.72
CA VAL A 98 -0.94 1.14 -0.56
C VAL A 98 -0.14 1.22 0.75
N SER A 99 -0.18 0.16 1.55
CA SER A 99 0.54 0.06 2.82
C SER A 99 1.17 -1.32 2.98
N GLY A 100 2.19 -1.45 3.82
CA GLY A 100 2.88 -2.72 4.05
C GLY A 100 4.40 -2.57 4.04
N THR A 101 5.10 -3.68 3.81
CA THR A 101 6.55 -3.68 3.70
C THR A 101 7.00 -3.05 2.37
N LYS A 102 8.26 -2.61 2.28
CA LYS A 102 8.82 -2.07 1.03
C LYS A 102 8.69 -3.06 -0.14
N SER A 103 8.88 -4.36 0.11
CA SER A 103 8.72 -5.41 -0.91
C SER A 103 7.28 -5.53 -1.40
N ASP A 104 6.29 -5.45 -0.49
CA ASP A 104 4.87 -5.49 -0.88
C ASP A 104 4.53 -4.34 -1.84
N LEU A 105 5.02 -3.14 -1.52
CA LEU A 105 4.78 -1.94 -2.33
C LEU A 105 5.50 -2.02 -3.69
N ILE A 106 6.73 -2.53 -3.72
CA ILE A 106 7.46 -2.79 -4.96
C ILE A 106 6.69 -3.76 -5.87
N GLN A 107 6.16 -4.85 -5.31
CA GLN A 107 5.36 -5.82 -6.06
C GLN A 107 4.06 -5.21 -6.58
N ALA A 108 3.38 -4.39 -5.78
CA ALA A 108 2.17 -3.67 -6.21
C ALA A 108 2.44 -2.68 -7.35
N VAL A 109 3.61 -2.05 -7.38
CA VAL A 109 4.01 -1.20 -8.51
C VAL A 109 4.33 -2.04 -9.75
N LYS A 110 5.07 -3.14 -9.58
CA LYS A 110 5.46 -4.03 -10.69
C LYS A 110 4.29 -4.76 -11.34
N SER A 111 3.20 -5.01 -10.61
CA SER A 111 1.99 -5.59 -11.21
C SER A 111 1.30 -4.65 -12.21
N VAL A 112 1.51 -3.34 -12.07
CA VAL A 112 1.01 -2.32 -13.00
C VAL A 112 2.03 -1.97 -14.07
N ASN A 113 3.29 -1.85 -13.68
CA ASN A 113 4.40 -1.55 -14.57
C ASN A 113 5.54 -2.56 -14.36
N PRO A 114 5.57 -3.66 -15.12
CA PRO A 114 6.60 -4.70 -14.98
C PRO A 114 8.03 -4.18 -15.18
N ASP A 115 8.21 -3.10 -15.93
CA ASP A 115 9.51 -2.49 -16.24
C ASP A 115 9.97 -1.50 -15.16
N ALA A 116 9.20 -1.31 -14.08
CA ALA A 116 9.60 -0.43 -12.98
C ALA A 116 10.86 -0.95 -12.29
N VAL A 117 11.90 -0.13 -12.26
CA VAL A 117 13.18 -0.43 -11.61
C VAL A 117 13.35 0.42 -10.35
N PHE A 118 13.79 -0.21 -9.26
CA PHE A 118 14.01 0.45 -7.98
C PHE A 118 15.50 0.70 -7.72
N ALA A 119 15.81 1.76 -6.97
CA ALA A 119 17.18 2.15 -6.68
C ALA A 119 18.00 1.02 -6.02
N ASP A 120 17.39 0.29 -5.09
CA ASP A 120 18.00 -0.86 -4.42
C ASP A 120 18.40 -1.95 -5.43
N GLU A 121 17.52 -2.25 -6.39
CA GLU A 121 17.78 -3.26 -7.43
C GLU A 121 18.95 -2.84 -8.33
N LEU A 122 19.05 -1.56 -8.68
CA LEU A 122 20.19 -1.02 -9.43
C LEU A 122 21.49 -1.09 -8.63
N LEU A 123 21.43 -0.73 -7.34
CA LEU A 123 22.59 -0.75 -6.46
C LEU A 123 23.09 -2.18 -6.23
N ASP A 124 22.18 -3.13 -6.03
CA ASP A 124 22.53 -4.53 -5.85
C ASP A 124 23.07 -5.12 -7.15
N ALA A 125 22.43 -4.85 -8.30
CA ALA A 125 22.95 -5.27 -9.61
C ALA A 125 24.36 -4.72 -9.88
N TRP A 126 24.63 -3.48 -9.49
CA TRP A 126 25.95 -2.87 -9.60
C TRP A 126 26.99 -3.50 -8.66
N ARG A 127 26.60 -3.85 -7.42
CA ARG A 127 27.48 -4.52 -6.46
C ARG A 127 27.86 -5.93 -6.89
N GLU A 128 26.89 -6.67 -7.42
CA GLU A 128 27.08 -8.05 -7.88
C GLU A 128 27.90 -8.11 -9.18
N ASN A 129 27.88 -7.05 -9.99
CA ASN A 129 28.65 -6.98 -11.23
C ASN A 129 29.49 -5.69 -11.34
N PRO A 130 30.63 -5.62 -10.63
CA PRO A 130 31.48 -4.44 -10.65
C PRO A 130 32.32 -4.30 -11.94
N GLN A 131 32.18 -5.22 -12.91
CA GLN A 131 32.87 -5.17 -14.22
C GLN A 131 34.40 -5.00 -14.08
N GLY A 132 35.02 -5.80 -13.23
CA GLY A 132 36.47 -5.73 -12.97
C GLY A 132 36.91 -4.54 -12.12
N LYS A 133 35.98 -3.72 -11.61
CA LYS A 133 36.28 -2.67 -10.63
C LYS A 133 36.31 -3.25 -9.22
N VAL A 134 37.11 -2.63 -8.36
CA VAL A 134 37.14 -2.96 -6.93
C VAL A 134 36.18 -2.02 -6.21
N LEU A 135 35.20 -2.58 -5.52
CA LEU A 135 34.29 -1.81 -4.68
C LEU A 135 35.03 -1.33 -3.43
N VAL A 136 35.05 -0.02 -3.22
CA VAL A 136 35.64 0.60 -2.03
C VAL A 136 34.58 1.35 -1.24
N THR A 137 34.64 1.19 0.08
CA THR A 137 33.83 2.00 0.98
C THR A 137 34.35 3.43 1.03
N ARG A 138 33.50 4.37 1.44
CA ARG A 138 33.90 5.77 1.66
C ARG A 138 35.07 5.87 2.65
N GLN A 139 35.09 5.03 3.67
CA GLN A 139 36.17 4.99 4.65
C GLN A 139 37.49 4.54 4.00
N GLN A 140 37.47 3.48 3.22
CA GLN A 140 38.66 3.01 2.48
C GLN A 140 39.19 4.09 1.53
N LEU A 141 38.29 4.78 0.81
CA LEU A 141 38.67 5.89 -0.06
C LEU A 141 39.32 7.04 0.73
N CYS A 142 38.72 7.46 1.85
CA CYS A 142 39.29 8.49 2.71
C CYS A 142 40.68 8.11 3.21
N THR A 143 40.86 6.87 3.67
CA THR A 143 42.15 6.36 4.13
C THR A 143 43.18 6.34 3.00
N ALA A 144 42.81 5.86 1.81
CA ALA A 144 43.69 5.84 0.65
C ALA A 144 44.14 7.25 0.23
N LEU A 145 43.22 8.22 0.22
CA LEU A 145 43.53 9.62 -0.06
C LEU A 145 44.43 10.24 1.01
N ALA A 146 44.23 9.90 2.28
CA ALA A 146 45.10 10.36 3.37
C ALA A 146 46.54 9.81 3.22
N ILE A 147 46.68 8.52 2.91
CA ILE A 147 47.98 7.88 2.63
C ILE A 147 48.65 8.56 1.44
N GLN A 148 47.94 8.71 0.32
CA GLN A 148 48.47 9.36 -0.87
C GLN A 148 48.95 10.78 -0.56
N LYS A 149 48.13 11.58 0.14
CA LYS A 149 48.48 12.94 0.54
C LYS A 149 49.73 12.96 1.41
N ALA A 150 49.83 12.07 2.41
CA ALA A 150 50.99 11.99 3.28
C ALA A 150 52.27 11.65 2.51
N LEU A 151 52.21 10.69 1.58
CA LEU A 151 53.36 10.31 0.75
C LEU A 151 53.79 11.44 -0.19
N LEU A 152 52.84 12.10 -0.84
CA LEU A 152 53.11 13.22 -1.73
C LEU A 152 53.68 14.45 -0.99
N GLN A 153 53.31 14.65 0.28
CA GLN A 153 53.82 15.74 1.10
C GLN A 153 55.13 15.40 1.83
N HIS A 154 55.57 14.14 1.81
CA HIS A 154 56.77 13.70 2.50
C HIS A 154 58.03 14.25 1.80
N PRO A 155 59.01 14.84 2.53
CA PRO A 155 60.17 15.52 1.94
C PRO A 155 61.00 14.65 0.98
N THR A 156 61.17 13.37 1.26
CA THR A 156 61.95 12.44 0.42
C THR A 156 61.08 11.70 -0.59
N ALA A 157 60.08 10.94 -0.13
CA ALA A 157 59.20 10.16 -1.00
C ALA A 157 58.41 11.03 -2.00
N GLY A 158 57.95 12.21 -1.59
CA GLY A 158 57.24 13.14 -2.47
C GLY A 158 58.07 13.59 -3.66
N MET A 159 59.38 13.83 -3.47
CA MET A 159 60.30 14.19 -4.55
C MET A 159 60.40 13.08 -5.61
N LEU A 160 60.49 11.82 -5.18
CA LEU A 160 60.53 10.67 -6.09
C LEU A 160 59.18 10.47 -6.80
N LEU A 161 58.07 10.53 -6.06
CA LEU A 161 56.73 10.28 -6.60
C LEU A 161 56.22 11.36 -7.56
N GLN A 162 56.74 12.59 -7.46
CA GLN A 162 56.35 13.74 -8.27
C GLN A 162 57.42 14.15 -9.31
N HIS A 163 58.49 13.38 -9.47
CA HIS A 163 59.56 13.71 -10.41
C HIS A 163 59.01 13.82 -11.85
N PRO A 164 59.37 14.85 -12.64
CA PRO A 164 58.80 15.06 -13.98
C PRO A 164 59.18 13.99 -14.99
N SER A 165 60.33 13.35 -14.82
CA SER A 165 60.76 12.21 -15.65
C SER A 165 60.24 10.87 -15.13
N ARG A 166 59.30 10.88 -14.16
CA ARG A 166 58.81 9.67 -13.53
C ARG A 166 58.22 8.73 -14.57
N ALA A 167 58.76 7.51 -14.62
CA ALA A 167 58.20 6.42 -15.39
C ALA A 167 57.73 5.31 -14.46
N VAL A 168 56.58 4.72 -14.77
CA VAL A 168 56.03 3.56 -14.04
C VAL A 168 55.74 2.46 -15.03
N GLU A 169 55.74 1.22 -14.56
CA GLU A 169 55.49 0.06 -15.42
C GLU A 169 56.47 0.01 -16.60
N VAL A 170 57.75 0.36 -16.39
CA VAL A 170 58.80 0.16 -17.39
C VAL A 170 59.34 -1.27 -17.24
N SER A 171 59.67 -1.93 -18.34
CA SER A 171 60.35 -3.23 -18.31
C SER A 171 61.74 -3.08 -18.89
N TYR A 172 62.73 -3.48 -18.12
CA TYR A 172 64.11 -3.64 -18.55
C TYR A 172 64.36 -5.10 -18.87
N PHE A 173 65.01 -5.34 -20.00
CA PHE A 173 65.42 -6.66 -20.45
C PHE A 173 66.93 -6.67 -20.61
N GLY A 174 67.58 -7.74 -20.18
CA GLY A 174 69.02 -7.93 -20.31
C GLY A 174 69.37 -9.41 -20.27
N PHE A 175 70.63 -9.73 -20.55
CA PHE A 175 71.15 -11.08 -20.37
C PHE A 175 72.05 -11.09 -19.15
N ASP A 176 71.93 -12.13 -18.32
CA ASP A 176 72.84 -12.37 -17.21
C ASP A 176 74.19 -12.87 -17.75
N ASP A 177 75.28 -12.19 -17.40
CA ASP A 177 76.60 -12.45 -17.99
C ASP A 177 77.22 -13.79 -17.53
N GLU A 178 76.79 -14.34 -16.39
CA GLU A 178 77.28 -15.61 -15.86
C GLU A 178 76.53 -16.81 -16.46
N THR A 179 75.21 -16.70 -16.60
CA THR A 179 74.33 -17.80 -17.01
C THR A 179 73.85 -17.71 -18.46
N GLY A 180 73.94 -16.54 -19.09
CA GLY A 180 73.43 -16.27 -20.44
C GLY A 180 71.90 -16.21 -20.54
N LEU A 181 71.18 -16.20 -19.42
CA LEU A 181 69.71 -16.19 -19.39
C LEU A 181 69.15 -14.78 -19.57
N GLU A 182 68.02 -14.66 -20.27
CA GLU A 182 67.28 -13.40 -20.37
C GLU A 182 66.58 -13.08 -19.05
N VAL A 183 66.82 -11.88 -18.53
CA VAL A 183 66.25 -11.35 -17.29
C VAL A 183 65.37 -10.16 -17.63
N ARG A 184 64.19 -10.11 -16.99
CA ARG A 184 63.28 -8.96 -17.03
C ARG A 184 63.13 -8.36 -15.64
N VAL A 185 63.34 -7.05 -15.52
CA VAL A 185 63.10 -6.29 -14.28
C VAL A 185 62.06 -5.20 -14.55
N ARG A 186 61.09 -5.05 -13.65
CA ARG A 186 60.17 -3.90 -13.63
C ARG A 186 60.31 -3.13 -12.33
N PRO A 187 61.07 -2.03 -12.31
CA PRO A 187 61.12 -1.13 -11.17
C PRO A 187 59.75 -0.48 -10.94
N ASP A 188 59.34 -0.35 -9.67
CA ASP A 188 58.09 0.33 -9.30
C ASP A 188 58.14 1.84 -9.61
N LEU A 189 59.34 2.42 -9.62
CA LEU A 189 59.57 3.85 -9.83
C LEU A 189 60.95 4.10 -10.46
N GLU A 190 60.98 4.95 -11.48
CA GLU A 190 62.19 5.53 -12.09
C GLU A 190 62.12 7.06 -12.09
#